data_AF-A0A9R0R3B0-F1
#
_entry.id   AF-A0A9R0R3B0-F1
#
_cell.length_a   1.000
_cell.length_b   1.000
_cell.length_c   1.000
_cell.angle_alpha   90.00
_cell.angle_beta   90.00
_cell.angle_gamma   90.00
#
_symmetry.space_group_name_H-M   'P 1'
#
loop_
_entity.id
_entity.type
_entity.pdbx_description
1 polymer ?
#
loop_
_entity_poly.entity_id
_entity_poly.type
_entity_poly.pdbx_seq_one_letter_code
_entity_poly.pdbx_strand_id
1 'polypeptide(L)'
;MPRSLAACRSVCKAWCAVVDAHGLLRKDLLPISLAGIFVVYRFVDGYRLPPAFLSRPSVAGKIQGNLGYLDDVHDDWSHIMGHCNGLLLWGGVANPATRQWASLPRHPDRTPTKGFIKRDFLAYDPMLSPHFEVLFMQCVRRRSENDAALDPANPNSEWPPSPYTMSAFSSKTWQWEERSFTREGMAPRSIDPNLLLLMKHVFSHDSVYWRGRLYVFNIFFIIRLDLEDNKYRVIELPPINEARGDIHLGKSEKGVYYVFAGGWCKLQIWFLNESIDHTEWMLKHEIGLKPLLDKFPWEHSHGSWFVQGLRDNNDETLDREKLEWDSDNDDATTAPATEVSVQKKFHKCISRILGFHPYKEIIFLHISDTRVVAYHLKNSKVEDLGCLPVDGDDWIKSSCVYTPCWIESCLRANSTEANSEL
;
A
#
# COMPACT_ATOMS: atom_id res chain seq x y z
N MET A 1 -18.09 -14.96 4.50
CA MET A 1 -17.98 -16.36 4.01
C MET A 1 -16.70 -17.12 4.41
N PRO A 2 -15.48 -16.53 4.47
CA PRO A 2 -14.25 -17.33 4.71
C PRO A 2 -14.03 -17.73 6.17
N ARG A 3 -14.39 -16.85 7.12
CA ARG A 3 -14.32 -17.16 8.55
C ARG A 3 -15.33 -18.22 8.98
N SER A 4 -16.52 -18.20 8.40
CA SER A 4 -17.54 -19.22 8.62
C SER A 4 -17.13 -20.56 8.01
N LEU A 5 -16.54 -20.58 6.81
CA LEU A 5 -15.99 -21.81 6.22
C LEU A 5 -14.78 -22.36 6.98
N ALA A 6 -13.88 -21.50 7.44
CA ALA A 6 -12.75 -21.89 8.27
C ALA A 6 -13.22 -22.44 9.63
N ALA A 7 -14.25 -21.81 10.22
CA ALA A 7 -14.91 -22.32 11.41
C ALA A 7 -15.56 -23.69 11.15
N CYS A 8 -16.30 -23.85 10.03
CA CYS A 8 -16.89 -25.13 9.61
C CYS A 8 -15.84 -26.22 9.42
N ARG A 9 -14.69 -25.90 8.82
CA ARG A 9 -13.55 -26.83 8.66
C ARG A 9 -13.05 -27.37 10.00
N SER A 10 -13.14 -26.58 11.07
CA SER A 10 -12.76 -26.98 12.44
C SER A 10 -13.88 -27.67 13.24
N VAL A 11 -15.11 -27.82 12.71
CA VAL A 11 -16.23 -28.45 13.44
C VAL A 11 -16.11 -29.97 13.51
N CYS A 12 -15.85 -30.65 12.38
CA CYS A 12 -15.67 -32.11 12.35
C CYS A 12 -14.93 -32.58 11.09
N LYS A 13 -14.46 -33.84 11.10
CA LYS A 13 -13.72 -34.45 9.98
C LYS A 13 -14.52 -34.45 8.67
N ALA A 14 -15.85 -34.63 8.72
CA ALA A 14 -16.70 -34.62 7.53
C ALA A 14 -16.76 -33.23 6.89
N TRP A 15 -16.96 -32.18 7.68
CA TRP A 15 -16.93 -30.79 7.19
C TRP A 15 -15.54 -30.40 6.68
N CYS A 16 -14.48 -30.83 7.35
CA CYS A 16 -13.11 -30.65 6.89
C CYS A 16 -12.89 -31.28 5.50
N ALA A 17 -13.32 -32.53 5.33
CA ALA A 17 -13.21 -33.26 4.07
C ALA A 17 -14.01 -32.60 2.94
N VAL A 18 -15.22 -32.10 3.20
CA VAL A 18 -16.03 -31.37 2.20
C VAL A 18 -15.35 -30.06 1.79
N VAL A 19 -14.85 -29.29 2.77
CA VAL A 19 -14.16 -28.01 2.50
C VAL A 19 -12.87 -28.24 1.70
N ASP A 20 -12.09 -29.26 2.04
CA ASP A 20 -10.82 -29.57 1.39
C ASP A 20 -11.04 -30.24 0.01
N ALA A 21 -12.01 -31.16 -0.14
CA ALA A 21 -12.32 -31.84 -1.40
C ALA A 21 -12.87 -30.90 -2.48
N HIS A 22 -13.62 -29.87 -2.07
CA HIS A 22 -14.13 -28.85 -2.98
C HIS A 22 -13.20 -27.63 -3.13
N GLY A 23 -11.99 -27.67 -2.53
CA GLY A 23 -11.02 -26.60 -2.62
C GLY A 23 -11.52 -25.26 -2.09
N LEU A 24 -12.48 -25.27 -1.16
CA LEU A 24 -13.19 -24.06 -0.72
C LEU A 24 -12.32 -23.16 0.16
N LEU A 25 -11.17 -23.66 0.65
CA LEU A 25 -10.13 -22.92 1.36
C LEU A 25 -8.75 -23.34 0.83
N ARG A 26 -8.44 -23.06 -0.44
CA ARG A 26 -7.10 -23.31 -0.98
C ARG A 26 -6.08 -22.33 -0.40
N LYS A 27 -5.51 -22.66 0.76
CA LYS A 27 -4.46 -21.86 1.44
C LYS A 27 -3.31 -21.46 0.51
N ASP A 28 -2.98 -22.31 -0.46
CA ASP A 28 -1.86 -22.10 -1.38
C ASP A 28 -2.12 -20.99 -2.42
N LEU A 29 -3.39 -20.60 -2.61
CA LEU A 29 -3.80 -19.56 -3.57
C LEU A 29 -4.06 -18.20 -2.92
N LEU A 30 -4.05 -18.14 -1.59
CA LEU A 30 -4.43 -16.94 -0.85
C LEU A 30 -3.19 -16.07 -0.61
N PRO A 31 -3.36 -14.74 -0.55
CA PRO A 31 -2.31 -13.87 -0.05
C PRO A 31 -2.17 -14.11 1.45
N ILE A 32 -1.46 -15.15 1.92
CA ILE A 32 -1.30 -15.41 3.37
C ILE A 32 0.07 -14.95 3.88
N SER A 33 1.04 -14.79 2.98
CA SER A 33 2.40 -14.36 3.33
C SER A 33 2.75 -13.05 2.65
N LEU A 34 3.41 -12.18 3.40
CA LEU A 34 4.11 -11.02 2.87
C LEU A 34 5.26 -11.51 1.99
N ALA A 35 5.26 -11.14 0.70
CA ALA A 35 6.33 -11.47 -0.22
C ALA A 35 7.40 -10.37 -0.30
N GLY A 36 6.98 -9.12 -0.24
CA GLY A 36 7.90 -8.00 -0.37
C GLY A 36 7.22 -6.66 -0.30
N ILE A 37 7.98 -5.60 -0.59
CA ILE A 37 7.49 -4.22 -0.67
C ILE A 37 7.90 -3.69 -2.04
N PHE A 38 6.92 -3.31 -2.87
CA PHE A 38 7.20 -2.53 -4.07
C PHE A 38 7.44 -1.08 -3.68
N VAL A 39 8.43 -0.46 -4.31
CA VAL A 39 8.85 0.93 -4.08
C VAL A 39 9.00 1.62 -5.42
N VAL A 40 8.34 2.76 -5.57
CA VAL A 40 8.48 3.62 -6.75
C VAL A 40 9.27 4.86 -6.35
N TYR A 41 10.42 5.03 -6.99
CA TYR A 41 11.25 6.22 -6.83
C TYR A 41 10.76 7.37 -7.71
N ARG A 42 11.07 8.59 -7.28
CA ARG A 42 11.01 9.78 -8.13
C ARG A 42 12.38 10.42 -8.14
N PHE A 43 12.96 10.48 -9.33
CA PHE A 43 14.26 11.08 -9.57
C PHE A 43 14.11 12.55 -9.99
N VAL A 44 15.00 13.41 -9.51
CA VAL A 44 14.94 14.86 -9.79
C VAL A 44 15.24 15.18 -11.25
N ASP A 45 16.11 14.41 -11.87
CA ASP A 45 16.47 14.47 -13.28
C ASP A 45 15.34 13.98 -14.23
N GLY A 46 14.22 13.54 -13.66
CA GLY A 46 13.03 13.13 -14.41
C GLY A 46 13.09 11.70 -14.94
N TYR A 47 14.17 10.96 -14.68
CA TYR A 47 14.27 9.56 -15.08
C TYR A 47 13.20 8.73 -14.36
N ARG A 48 12.63 7.75 -15.07
CA ARG A 48 11.68 6.79 -14.49
C ARG A 48 12.31 5.41 -14.57
N LEU A 49 12.58 4.83 -13.40
CA LEU A 49 12.98 3.43 -13.29
C LEU A 49 11.79 2.53 -12.97
N PRO A 50 11.93 1.22 -13.21
CA PRO A 50 11.02 0.25 -12.65
C PRO A 50 10.83 0.36 -11.15
N PRO A 51 9.67 -0.08 -10.65
CA PRO A 51 9.53 -0.23 -9.22
C PRO A 51 10.60 -1.21 -8.74
N ALA A 52 11.25 -0.82 -7.65
CA ALA A 52 12.10 -1.71 -6.89
C ALA A 52 11.21 -2.66 -6.09
N PHE A 53 11.65 -3.90 -5.91
CA PHE A 53 10.96 -4.87 -5.06
C PHE A 53 11.90 -5.35 -3.97
N LEU A 54 11.69 -4.86 -2.75
CA LEU A 54 12.41 -5.29 -1.56
C LEU A 54 11.78 -6.59 -1.06
N SER A 55 12.55 -7.68 -1.01
CA SER A 55 12.02 -8.99 -0.61
C SER A 55 13.06 -9.89 0.06
N ARG A 56 12.61 -10.95 0.72
CA ARG A 56 13.49 -12.00 1.26
C ARG A 56 14.08 -12.85 0.12
N PRO A 57 15.30 -13.39 0.27
CA PRO A 57 15.92 -14.34 -0.68
C PRO A 57 14.99 -15.49 -1.10
N SER A 58 14.16 -16.02 -0.19
CA SER A 58 13.23 -17.13 -0.47
C SER A 58 12.10 -16.80 -1.46
N VAL A 59 11.89 -15.52 -1.77
CA VAL A 59 10.90 -15.00 -2.73
C VAL A 59 11.55 -14.62 -4.07
N ALA A 60 12.89 -14.57 -4.13
CA ALA A 60 13.64 -14.25 -5.32
C ALA A 60 13.20 -15.14 -6.51
N GLY A 61 12.92 -14.51 -7.66
CA GLY A 61 12.51 -15.20 -8.88
C GLY A 61 11.05 -15.71 -8.91
N LYS A 62 10.35 -15.76 -7.77
CA LYS A 62 8.92 -16.13 -7.70
C LYS A 62 8.01 -14.98 -8.12
N ILE A 63 8.36 -13.77 -7.70
CA ILE A 63 7.67 -12.53 -8.06
C ILE A 63 8.55 -11.74 -9.02
N GLN A 64 7.96 -11.22 -10.09
CA GLN A 64 8.68 -10.38 -11.04
C GLN A 64 8.65 -8.92 -10.57
N GLY A 65 9.59 -8.55 -9.70
CA GLY A 65 9.63 -7.24 -9.03
C GLY A 65 9.76 -6.03 -9.95
N ASN A 66 10.41 -6.18 -11.11
CA ASN A 66 10.59 -5.09 -12.07
C ASN A 66 9.35 -4.83 -12.95
N LEU A 67 8.32 -5.67 -12.86
CA LEU A 67 7.11 -5.63 -13.68
C LEU A 67 7.35 -5.59 -15.20
N GLY A 68 8.46 -6.14 -15.70
CA GLY A 68 8.81 -6.06 -17.13
C GLY A 68 7.81 -6.73 -18.11
N TYR A 69 6.85 -7.52 -17.60
CA TYR A 69 5.75 -8.05 -18.41
C TYR A 69 4.67 -6.99 -18.74
N LEU A 70 4.84 -5.77 -18.23
CA LEU A 70 4.03 -4.59 -18.58
C LEU A 70 4.67 -3.73 -19.69
N ASP A 71 5.89 -4.08 -20.13
CA ASP A 71 6.73 -3.25 -21.02
C ASP A 71 6.12 -3.04 -22.43
N ASP A 72 5.21 -3.90 -22.88
CA ASP A 72 4.48 -3.74 -24.15
C ASP A 72 3.50 -2.54 -24.16
N VAL A 73 3.30 -1.87 -23.01
CA VAL A 73 2.50 -0.65 -22.87
C VAL A 73 3.45 0.56 -22.81
N HIS A 74 4.17 0.81 -23.90
CA HIS A 74 4.99 2.01 -24.09
C HIS A 74 4.15 3.29 -23.98
N ASP A 75 4.43 4.12 -22.96
CA ASP A 75 4.97 5.49 -23.09
C ASP A 75 4.82 6.31 -21.78
N ASP A 76 4.13 5.75 -20.79
CA ASP A 76 4.03 6.36 -19.47
C ASP A 76 3.97 5.24 -18.45
N TRP A 77 5.03 5.09 -17.65
CA TRP A 77 4.93 4.37 -16.39
C TRP A 77 3.99 5.20 -15.50
N SER A 78 2.69 5.01 -15.69
CA SER A 78 1.64 5.50 -14.81
C SER A 78 1.87 4.79 -13.49
N HIS A 79 2.65 5.47 -12.64
CA HIS A 79 3.11 5.01 -11.33
C HIS A 79 2.04 4.18 -10.61
N ILE A 80 2.45 3.10 -9.93
CA ILE A 80 1.56 2.29 -9.09
C ILE A 80 0.68 3.23 -8.24
N MET A 81 -0.61 3.26 -8.60
CA MET A 81 -1.62 4.16 -8.04
C MET A 81 -2.18 3.63 -6.73
N GLY A 82 -2.15 2.30 -6.57
CA GLY A 82 -2.61 1.60 -5.38
C GLY A 82 -2.41 0.10 -5.51
N HIS A 83 -2.78 -0.62 -4.45
CA HIS A 83 -2.73 -2.07 -4.42
C HIS A 83 -3.86 -2.60 -3.54
N CYS A 84 -4.30 -3.83 -3.78
CA CYS A 84 -5.27 -4.50 -2.92
C CYS A 84 -5.11 -6.01 -3.03
N ASN A 85 -4.80 -6.68 -1.91
CA ASN A 85 -4.81 -8.14 -1.76
C ASN A 85 -4.13 -8.90 -2.93
N GLY A 86 -2.96 -8.41 -3.36
CA GLY A 86 -2.12 -9.02 -4.38
C GLY A 86 -2.29 -8.50 -5.81
N LEU A 87 -3.23 -7.58 -6.02
CA LEU A 87 -3.36 -6.84 -7.28
C LEU A 87 -2.75 -5.44 -7.15
N LEU A 88 -2.14 -4.96 -8.23
CA LEU A 88 -1.58 -3.61 -8.37
C LEU A 88 -2.42 -2.81 -9.38
N LEU A 89 -2.70 -1.54 -9.08
CA LEU A 89 -3.39 -0.60 -9.95
C LEU A 89 -2.39 0.38 -10.55
N TRP A 90 -2.37 0.51 -11.88
CA TRP A 90 -1.36 1.31 -12.59
C TRP A 90 -1.89 1.93 -13.91
N GLY A 91 -3.21 2.07 -14.08
CA GLY A 91 -3.88 2.40 -15.35
C GLY A 91 -4.51 1.17 -16.02
N GLY A 92 -4.01 -0.01 -15.67
CA GLY A 92 -4.72 -1.28 -15.68
C GLY A 92 -4.67 -1.92 -14.30
N VAL A 93 -5.00 -3.21 -14.24
CA VAL A 93 -4.78 -4.03 -13.04
C VAL A 93 -3.80 -5.14 -13.39
N ALA A 94 -2.75 -5.29 -12.57
CA ALA A 94 -1.73 -6.31 -12.73
C ALA A 94 -1.66 -7.23 -11.51
N ASN A 95 -1.33 -8.49 -11.75
CA ASN A 95 -1.02 -9.47 -10.75
C ASN A 95 0.45 -9.93 -10.88
N PRO A 96 1.38 -9.37 -10.08
CA PRO A 96 2.79 -9.73 -10.14
C PRO A 96 3.11 -11.20 -9.86
N ALA A 97 2.23 -11.92 -9.16
CA ALA A 97 2.42 -13.34 -8.87
C ALA A 97 2.15 -14.20 -10.11
N THR A 98 1.06 -13.93 -10.83
CA THR A 98 0.72 -14.68 -12.05
C THR A 98 1.32 -14.08 -13.32
N ARG A 99 1.97 -12.92 -13.23
CA ARG A 99 2.54 -12.15 -14.36
C ARG A 99 1.49 -11.79 -15.41
N GLN A 100 0.25 -11.62 -14.96
CA GLN A 100 -0.87 -11.23 -15.80
C GLN A 100 -1.23 -9.78 -15.53
N TRP A 101 -1.82 -9.15 -16.54
CA TRP A 101 -2.39 -7.83 -16.42
C TRP A 101 -3.54 -7.68 -17.40
N ALA A 102 -4.40 -6.71 -17.14
CA ALA A 102 -5.48 -6.34 -18.04
C ALA A 102 -5.66 -4.83 -18.05
N SER A 103 -5.85 -4.26 -19.24
CA SER A 103 -6.26 -2.86 -19.40
C SER A 103 -7.71 -2.70 -18.94
N LEU A 104 -7.97 -1.68 -18.14
CA LEU A 104 -9.35 -1.29 -17.88
C LEU A 104 -9.92 -0.56 -19.11
N PRO A 105 -11.20 -0.75 -19.46
CA PRO A 105 -11.86 0.09 -20.45
C PRO A 105 -11.65 1.57 -20.10
N ARG A 106 -11.37 2.41 -21.10
CA ARG A 106 -11.17 3.84 -20.86
C ARG A 106 -12.40 4.43 -20.19
N HIS A 107 -12.21 5.08 -19.05
CA HIS A 107 -13.27 5.85 -18.42
C HIS A 107 -13.63 7.04 -19.32
N PRO A 108 -14.93 7.26 -19.65
CA PRO A 108 -15.33 8.25 -20.64
C PRO A 108 -15.02 9.70 -20.23
N ASP A 109 -14.94 9.99 -18.92
CA ASP A 109 -14.68 11.35 -18.43
C ASP A 109 -13.54 11.44 -17.41
N ARG A 110 -12.33 11.77 -17.91
CA ARG A 110 -11.17 12.14 -17.08
C ARG A 110 -10.93 13.66 -17.02
N THR A 111 -11.89 14.48 -17.43
CA THR A 111 -11.72 15.94 -17.42
C THR A 111 -11.44 16.42 -15.99
N PRO A 112 -10.38 17.23 -15.79
CA PRO A 112 -10.10 17.81 -14.48
C PRO A 112 -11.17 18.82 -14.09
N THR A 113 -11.80 18.63 -12.94
CA THR A 113 -12.66 19.65 -12.33
C THR A 113 -11.79 20.60 -11.51
N LYS A 114 -12.05 21.91 -11.57
CA LYS A 114 -11.31 22.90 -10.78
C LYS A 114 -11.39 22.53 -9.28
N GLY A 115 -10.24 22.39 -8.63
CA GLY A 115 -10.16 22.04 -7.20
C GLY A 115 -10.22 20.53 -6.90
N PHE A 116 -10.45 19.67 -7.90
CA PHE A 116 -10.50 18.22 -7.73
C PHE A 116 -9.54 17.49 -8.68
N ILE A 117 -9.18 16.28 -8.30
CA ILE A 117 -8.45 15.31 -9.11
C ILE A 117 -9.23 14.01 -9.10
N LYS A 118 -9.40 13.39 -10.26
CA LYS A 118 -10.04 12.09 -10.36
C LYS A 118 -9.00 10.99 -10.13
N ARG A 119 -9.31 10.01 -9.28
CA ARG A 119 -8.42 8.88 -8.96
C ARG A 119 -9.17 7.56 -8.90
N ASP A 120 -8.42 6.51 -9.19
CA ASP A 120 -8.90 5.13 -9.26
C ASP A 120 -8.51 4.43 -7.94
N PHE A 121 -9.44 3.69 -7.35
CA PHE A 121 -9.22 2.93 -6.12
C PHE A 121 -9.66 1.48 -6.27
N LEU A 122 -8.76 0.56 -5.96
CA LEU A 122 -8.97 -0.87 -6.14
C LEU A 122 -9.60 -1.50 -4.90
N ALA A 123 -10.67 -2.27 -5.11
CA ALA A 123 -11.33 -3.09 -4.10
C ALA A 123 -11.32 -4.55 -4.56
N TYR A 124 -10.66 -5.41 -3.79
CA TYR A 124 -10.53 -6.82 -4.13
C TYR A 124 -10.35 -7.66 -2.88
N ASP A 125 -11.14 -8.71 -2.72
CA ASP A 125 -10.92 -9.74 -1.72
C ASP A 125 -10.97 -11.13 -2.38
N PRO A 126 -9.81 -11.76 -2.61
CA PRO A 126 -9.75 -13.09 -3.24
C PRO A 126 -10.48 -14.15 -2.41
N MET A 127 -10.74 -13.89 -1.12
CA MET A 127 -11.51 -14.79 -0.26
C MET A 127 -13.02 -14.73 -0.50
N LEU A 128 -13.52 -13.64 -1.08
CA LEU A 128 -14.96 -13.42 -1.29
C LEU A 128 -15.35 -13.62 -2.75
N SER A 129 -14.50 -13.20 -3.68
CA SER A 129 -14.80 -13.22 -5.11
C SER A 129 -13.51 -13.26 -5.92
N PRO A 130 -13.47 -13.97 -7.07
CA PRO A 130 -12.37 -13.83 -8.02
C PRO A 130 -12.38 -12.45 -8.71
N HIS A 131 -13.47 -11.71 -8.61
CA HIS A 131 -13.66 -10.42 -9.27
C HIS A 131 -13.25 -9.26 -8.36
N PHE A 132 -12.47 -8.33 -8.90
CA PHE A 132 -12.19 -7.03 -8.32
C PHE A 132 -13.13 -5.94 -8.88
N GLU A 133 -13.24 -4.85 -8.13
CA GLU A 133 -13.89 -3.60 -8.51
C GLU A 133 -12.88 -2.43 -8.47
N VAL A 134 -13.07 -1.44 -9.35
CA VAL A 134 -12.29 -0.19 -9.32
C VAL A 134 -13.24 0.98 -9.24
N LEU A 135 -13.12 1.81 -8.21
CA LEU A 135 -13.94 3.00 -8.03
C LEU A 135 -13.21 4.24 -8.53
N PHE A 136 -13.90 5.03 -9.34
CA PHE A 136 -13.41 6.27 -9.94
C PHE A 136 -13.94 7.47 -9.17
N MET A 137 -13.15 7.99 -8.22
CA MET A 137 -13.59 9.00 -7.27
C MET A 137 -12.97 10.37 -7.54
N GLN A 138 -13.74 11.42 -7.25
CA GLN A 138 -13.23 12.78 -7.20
C GLN A 138 -12.59 13.03 -5.83
N CYS A 139 -11.31 13.39 -5.80
CA CYS A 139 -10.58 13.73 -4.58
C CYS A 139 -10.21 15.20 -4.61
N VAL A 140 -10.13 15.83 -3.43
CA VAL A 140 -9.73 17.23 -3.35
C VAL A 140 -8.30 17.35 -3.89
N ARG A 141 -8.09 18.26 -4.83
CA ARG A 141 -6.76 18.54 -5.39
C ARG A 141 -6.05 19.54 -4.49
N ARG A 142 -4.87 19.16 -4.04
CA ARG A 142 -3.95 20.10 -3.38
C ARG A 142 -3.48 21.18 -4.37
N ARG A 143 -3.58 22.46 -3.98
CA ARG A 143 -2.98 23.61 -4.69
C ARG A 143 -1.59 23.93 -4.11
N SER A 144 -0.67 24.41 -4.95
CA SER A 144 0.59 25.01 -4.50
C SER A 144 0.33 26.33 -3.76
N GLU A 145 1.27 26.75 -2.91
CA GLU A 145 1.14 27.91 -2.00
C GLU A 145 0.76 29.23 -2.69
N ASN A 146 0.94 29.33 -4.02
CA ASN A 146 0.66 30.54 -4.80
C ASN A 146 -0.77 30.61 -5.38
N ASP A 147 -1.56 29.55 -5.32
CA ASP A 147 -2.93 29.54 -5.85
C ASP A 147 -3.93 29.61 -4.70
N ALA A 148 -4.59 30.76 -4.58
CA ALA A 148 -5.61 31.07 -3.57
C ALA A 148 -6.57 29.89 -3.30
N ALA A 149 -6.78 29.60 -2.01
CA ALA A 149 -7.78 28.76 -1.35
C ALA A 149 -8.32 27.51 -2.09
N LEU A 150 -8.47 26.41 -1.34
CA LEU A 150 -9.41 25.38 -1.76
C LEU A 150 -10.79 26.05 -1.90
N ASP A 151 -11.29 26.10 -3.12
CA ASP A 151 -12.69 26.39 -3.41
C ASP A 151 -13.33 25.00 -3.58
N PRO A 152 -13.76 24.33 -2.49
CA PRO A 152 -14.60 23.16 -2.61
C PRO A 152 -15.88 23.65 -3.26
N ALA A 153 -15.93 23.56 -4.60
CA ALA A 153 -16.98 24.05 -5.49
C ALA A 153 -18.15 24.74 -4.77
N ASN A 154 -18.15 26.08 -4.71
CA ASN A 154 -19.12 26.89 -3.97
C ASN A 154 -19.03 26.63 -2.44
N PRO A 155 -18.61 27.61 -1.61
CA PRO A 155 -18.53 27.43 -0.15
C PRO A 155 -19.86 27.03 0.52
N ASN A 156 -20.98 27.12 -0.21
CA ASN A 156 -22.30 26.67 0.22
C ASN A 156 -22.64 25.21 -0.20
N SER A 157 -21.80 24.54 -1.00
CA SER A 157 -22.01 23.14 -1.39
C SER A 157 -21.30 22.21 -0.43
N GLU A 158 -22.04 21.22 0.04
CA GLU A 158 -21.53 20.17 0.89
C GLU A 158 -20.58 19.23 0.12
N TRP A 159 -19.45 18.85 0.73
CA TRP A 159 -18.49 17.88 0.17
C TRP A 159 -18.08 16.83 1.22
N PRO A 160 -18.06 15.51 0.90
CA PRO A 160 -18.54 14.92 -0.36
C PRO A 160 -20.07 15.05 -0.50
N PRO A 161 -20.59 15.23 -1.72
CA PRO A 161 -22.03 15.42 -1.97
C PRO A 161 -22.82 14.19 -1.51
N SER A 162 -24.08 14.39 -1.09
CA SER A 162 -24.99 13.28 -0.80
C SER A 162 -26.23 13.36 -1.70
N PRO A 163 -26.48 12.35 -2.54
CA PRO A 163 -25.67 11.15 -2.75
C PRO A 163 -24.32 11.46 -3.39
N TYR A 164 -23.32 10.62 -3.10
CA TYR A 164 -22.01 10.69 -3.75
C TYR A 164 -21.98 9.72 -4.93
N THR A 165 -22.18 10.25 -6.13
CA THR A 165 -22.22 9.48 -7.36
C THR A 165 -20.84 9.38 -8.00
N MET A 166 -20.44 8.16 -8.38
CA MET A 166 -19.15 7.84 -8.98
C MET A 166 -19.27 6.63 -9.90
N SER A 167 -18.29 6.44 -10.79
CA SER A 167 -18.25 5.26 -11.66
C SER A 167 -17.50 4.12 -10.97
N ALA A 168 -18.06 2.92 -11.05
CA ALA A 168 -17.48 1.70 -10.52
C ALA A 168 -17.31 0.70 -11.67
N PHE A 169 -16.07 0.27 -11.90
CA PHE A 169 -15.75 -0.82 -12.80
C PHE A 169 -15.89 -2.14 -12.07
N SER A 170 -16.51 -3.14 -12.70
CA SER A 170 -16.54 -4.51 -12.21
C SER A 170 -15.85 -5.45 -13.19
N SER A 171 -14.88 -6.23 -12.70
CA SER A 171 -14.24 -7.28 -13.51
C SER A 171 -15.16 -8.46 -13.85
N LYS A 172 -16.33 -8.55 -13.20
CA LYS A 172 -17.35 -9.56 -13.52
C LYS A 172 -18.09 -9.25 -14.83
N THR A 173 -18.52 -8.00 -14.98
CA THR A 173 -19.23 -7.52 -16.19
C THR A 173 -18.26 -6.92 -17.21
N TRP A 174 -17.05 -6.58 -16.79
CA TRP A 174 -16.05 -5.85 -17.57
C TRP A 174 -16.53 -4.48 -18.04
N GLN A 175 -17.39 -3.84 -17.24
CA GLN A 175 -18.06 -2.58 -17.58
C GLN A 175 -17.94 -1.58 -16.43
N TRP A 176 -18.01 -0.30 -16.80
CA TRP A 176 -18.20 0.82 -15.87
C TRP A 176 -19.69 1.06 -15.67
N GLU A 177 -20.11 1.12 -14.42
CA GLU A 177 -21.47 1.44 -14.02
C GLU A 177 -21.47 2.66 -13.09
N GLU A 178 -22.49 3.50 -13.19
CA GLU A 178 -22.66 4.60 -12.25
C GLU A 178 -23.26 4.09 -10.94
N ARG A 179 -22.63 4.42 -9.81
CA ARG A 179 -23.05 4.01 -8.48
C ARG A 179 -23.19 5.24 -7.59
N SER A 180 -24.33 5.34 -6.92
CA SER A 180 -24.65 6.45 -6.01
C SER A 180 -24.61 5.97 -4.57
N PHE A 181 -23.76 6.58 -3.75
CA PHE A 181 -23.62 6.25 -2.34
C PHE A 181 -24.38 7.25 -1.47
N THR A 182 -25.27 6.79 -0.59
CA THR A 182 -25.97 7.67 0.36
C THR A 182 -25.11 7.90 1.61
N ARG A 183 -25.07 9.14 2.11
CA ARG A 183 -24.30 9.44 3.33
C ARG A 183 -24.97 8.86 4.57
N GLU A 184 -24.18 8.20 5.40
CA GLU A 184 -24.52 7.85 6.78
C GLU A 184 -23.86 8.82 7.76
N GLY A 185 -24.67 9.42 8.62
CA GLY A 185 -24.20 10.36 9.63
C GLY A 185 -24.14 11.80 9.13
N MET A 186 -23.44 12.64 9.89
CA MET A 186 -23.40 14.08 9.66
C MET A 186 -22.45 14.45 8.52
N ALA A 187 -22.74 15.58 7.88
CA ALA A 187 -21.80 16.32 7.05
C ALA A 187 -20.47 16.56 7.79
N PRO A 188 -19.30 16.58 7.11
CA PRO A 188 -18.12 17.18 7.71
C PRO A 188 -18.41 18.63 8.10
N ARG A 189 -18.24 18.95 9.38
CA ARG A 189 -18.72 20.21 9.99
C ARG A 189 -18.01 21.47 9.46
N SER A 190 -16.78 21.33 8.98
CA SER A 190 -15.97 22.32 8.26
C SER A 190 -14.57 21.72 8.14
N ILE A 191 -13.78 22.16 7.16
CA ILE A 191 -12.35 21.82 7.08
C ILE A 191 -11.60 22.80 7.99
N ASP A 192 -10.92 22.31 9.03
CA ASP A 192 -10.05 23.15 9.86
C ASP A 192 -8.88 23.67 8.99
N PRO A 193 -8.74 25.01 8.82
CA PRO A 193 -7.65 25.59 8.05
C PRO A 193 -6.24 25.21 8.55
N ASN A 194 -6.10 24.86 9.82
CA ASN A 194 -4.81 24.41 10.37
C ASN A 194 -4.38 23.04 9.81
N LEU A 195 -5.34 22.20 9.40
CA LEU A 195 -5.06 20.95 8.67
C LEU A 195 -4.40 21.22 7.31
N LEU A 196 -4.57 22.39 6.68
CA LEU A 196 -3.88 22.70 5.42
C LEU A 196 -2.36 22.76 5.59
N LEU A 197 -1.86 23.26 6.73
CA LEU A 197 -0.42 23.37 6.98
C LEU A 197 0.23 22.00 7.25
N LEU A 198 -0.49 21.11 7.93
CA LEU A 198 -0.12 19.71 8.20
C LEU A 198 0.17 18.92 6.91
N MET A 199 -0.35 19.38 5.78
CA MET A 199 -0.47 18.61 4.56
C MET A 199 0.49 19.00 3.45
N LYS A 200 1.52 19.82 3.78
CA LYS A 200 2.54 20.26 2.83
C LYS A 200 3.38 19.12 2.22
N HIS A 201 3.30 17.89 2.73
CA HIS A 201 4.07 16.75 2.22
C HIS A 201 3.23 15.48 1.94
N VAL A 202 1.90 15.55 2.00
CA VAL A 202 1.04 14.38 1.74
C VAL A 202 0.79 14.26 0.24
N PHE A 203 1.50 13.33 -0.41
CA PHE A 203 1.40 13.06 -1.85
C PHE A 203 0.53 11.84 -2.19
N SER A 204 0.19 11.01 -1.21
CA SER A 204 -0.59 9.79 -1.40
C SER A 204 -2.09 10.03 -1.27
N HIS A 205 -2.87 9.28 -2.04
CA HIS A 205 -4.29 9.06 -1.77
C HIS A 205 -4.37 7.59 -1.42
N ASP A 206 -3.97 7.26 -0.20
CA ASP A 206 -3.95 5.89 0.27
C ASP A 206 -5.37 5.36 0.34
N SER A 207 -5.55 4.09 -0.04
CA SER A 207 -6.80 3.39 0.17
C SER A 207 -6.57 2.04 0.81
N VAL A 208 -7.55 1.61 1.59
CA VAL A 208 -7.51 0.36 2.32
C VAL A 208 -8.83 -0.35 2.11
N TYR A 209 -8.77 -1.57 1.59
CA TYR A 209 -9.92 -2.45 1.54
C TYR A 209 -9.91 -3.41 2.73
N TRP A 210 -10.95 -3.35 3.55
CA TRP A 210 -11.09 -4.15 4.76
C TRP A 210 -12.55 -4.57 4.99
N ARG A 211 -12.79 -5.89 5.02
CA ARG A 211 -14.09 -6.51 5.35
C ARG A 211 -15.28 -5.91 4.58
N GLY A 212 -15.22 -5.87 3.26
CA GLY A 212 -16.31 -5.35 2.42
C GLY A 212 -16.30 -3.84 2.21
N ARG A 213 -15.44 -3.10 2.94
CA ARG A 213 -15.43 -1.65 2.95
C ARG A 213 -14.13 -1.09 2.40
N LEU A 214 -14.25 -0.01 1.63
CA LEU A 214 -13.11 0.74 1.11
C LEU A 214 -12.96 2.04 1.88
N TYR A 215 -11.79 2.25 2.47
CA TYR A 215 -11.42 3.46 3.20
C TYR A 215 -10.47 4.24 2.30
N VAL A 216 -10.86 5.44 1.92
CA VAL A 216 -10.07 6.31 1.05
C VAL A 216 -9.63 7.53 1.84
N PHE A 217 -8.32 7.70 1.96
CA PHE A 217 -7.75 8.90 2.55
C PHE A 217 -7.98 10.08 1.61
N ASN A 218 -8.87 10.98 2.02
CA ASN A 218 -9.00 12.29 1.44
C ASN A 218 -8.26 13.29 2.33
N ILE A 219 -7.87 14.42 1.76
CA ILE A 219 -6.97 15.38 2.40
C ILE A 219 -7.40 15.71 3.85
N PHE A 220 -8.70 15.89 4.10
CA PHE A 220 -9.19 16.33 5.43
C PHE A 220 -9.91 15.27 6.26
N PHE A 221 -10.17 14.10 5.69
CA PHE A 221 -11.00 13.06 6.30
C PHE A 221 -10.86 11.77 5.52
N ILE A 222 -11.33 10.67 6.10
CA ILE A 222 -11.40 9.39 5.41
C ILE A 222 -12.83 9.17 4.93
N ILE A 223 -13.00 8.81 3.66
CA ILE A 223 -14.27 8.36 3.12
C ILE A 223 -14.31 6.84 3.28
N ARG A 224 -15.23 6.33 4.08
CA ARG A 224 -15.51 4.90 4.18
C ARG A 224 -16.71 4.57 3.29
N LEU A 225 -16.48 3.80 2.24
CA LEU A 225 -17.49 3.28 1.33
C LEU A 225 -17.87 1.85 1.73
N ASP A 226 -19.16 1.61 1.95
CA ASP A 226 -19.74 0.29 2.01
C ASP A 226 -20.24 -0.09 0.61
N LEU A 227 -19.54 -1.05 -0.02
CA LEU A 227 -19.78 -1.41 -1.41
C LEU A 227 -21.03 -2.27 -1.59
N GLU A 228 -21.49 -2.95 -0.53
CA GLU A 228 -22.68 -3.80 -0.57
C GLU A 228 -23.94 -2.96 -0.41
N ASP A 229 -23.95 -2.06 0.58
CA ASP A 229 -25.13 -1.23 0.91
C ASP A 229 -25.22 0.06 0.10
N ASN A 230 -24.21 0.40 -0.71
CA ASN A 230 -24.07 1.68 -1.42
C ASN A 230 -24.23 2.87 -0.47
N LYS A 231 -23.48 2.82 0.64
CA LYS A 231 -23.46 3.89 1.62
C LYS A 231 -22.05 4.38 1.85
N TYR A 232 -21.93 5.64 2.24
CA TYR A 232 -20.64 6.19 2.63
C TYR A 232 -20.73 6.93 3.96
N ARG A 233 -19.64 6.91 4.71
CA ARG A 233 -19.47 7.70 5.94
C ARG A 233 -18.20 8.53 5.81
N VAL A 234 -18.24 9.74 6.36
CA VAL A 234 -17.06 10.58 6.53
C VAL A 234 -16.52 10.36 7.94
N ILE A 235 -15.22 10.06 8.04
CA ILE A 235 -14.52 9.83 9.29
C ILE A 235 -13.49 10.95 9.45
N GLU A 236 -13.62 11.73 10.52
CA GLU A 236 -12.66 12.78 10.87
C GLU A 236 -11.27 12.18 11.10
N LEU A 237 -10.21 12.96 10.85
CA LEU A 237 -8.85 12.50 11.09
C LEU A 237 -8.54 12.44 12.60
N PRO A 238 -7.59 11.60 13.04
CA PRO A 238 -7.15 11.61 14.43
C PRO A 238 -6.55 12.97 14.81
N PRO A 239 -6.64 13.38 16.09
CA PRO A 239 -6.15 14.68 16.55
C PRO A 239 -4.62 14.70 16.57
N ILE A 240 -4.01 15.25 15.52
CA ILE A 240 -2.56 15.38 15.39
C ILE A 240 -2.19 16.86 15.45
N ASN A 241 -1.35 17.22 16.42
CA ASN A 241 -0.98 18.60 16.71
C ASN A 241 0.35 19.03 16.05
N GLU A 242 0.84 18.28 15.05
CA GLU A 242 2.19 18.47 14.49
C GLU A 242 2.19 18.80 12.99
N ALA A 243 2.51 20.03 12.63
CA ALA A 243 2.36 20.54 11.26
C ALA A 243 3.20 19.89 10.15
N ARG A 244 4.14 18.97 10.45
CA ARG A 244 4.98 18.33 9.43
C ARG A 244 5.29 16.89 9.79
N GLY A 245 5.06 15.99 8.84
CA GLY A 245 5.41 14.59 8.94
C GLY A 245 4.94 13.81 7.72
N ASP A 246 5.27 12.53 7.71
CA ASP A 246 4.71 11.58 6.76
C ASP A 246 3.43 10.96 7.34
N ILE A 247 2.44 10.71 6.48
CA ILE A 247 1.14 10.15 6.85
C ILE A 247 0.88 8.92 5.98
N HIS A 248 0.33 7.88 6.59
CA HIS A 248 -0.10 6.69 5.86
C HIS A 248 -1.39 6.11 6.44
N LEU A 249 -2.30 5.72 5.53
CA LEU A 249 -3.47 4.91 5.85
C LEU A 249 -3.23 3.48 5.36
N GLY A 250 -3.27 2.52 6.28
CA GLY A 250 -3.02 1.11 5.97
C GLY A 250 -3.90 0.15 6.76
N LYS A 251 -3.73 -1.16 6.51
CA LYS A 251 -4.34 -2.21 7.32
C LYS A 251 -3.30 -3.15 7.91
N SER A 252 -3.59 -3.64 9.10
CA SER A 252 -2.84 -4.71 9.75
C SER A 252 -3.80 -5.77 10.30
N GLU A 253 -3.29 -6.68 11.15
CA GLU A 253 -4.00 -7.85 11.69
C GLU A 253 -5.41 -7.51 12.21
N LYS A 254 -5.54 -6.41 12.96
CA LYS A 254 -6.80 -6.06 13.64
C LYS A 254 -7.75 -5.20 12.80
N GLY A 255 -7.26 -4.42 11.85
CA GLY A 255 -8.10 -3.51 11.06
C GLY A 255 -7.33 -2.36 10.41
N VAL A 256 -8.01 -1.23 10.27
CA VAL A 256 -7.52 -0.03 9.61
C VAL A 256 -6.74 0.83 10.60
N TYR A 257 -5.58 1.31 10.16
CA TYR A 257 -4.68 2.11 10.95
C TYR A 257 -4.31 3.39 10.21
N TYR A 258 -4.24 4.47 10.98
CA TYR A 258 -3.69 5.75 10.56
C TYR A 258 -2.36 5.96 11.27
N VAL A 259 -1.33 6.38 10.54
CA VAL A 259 0.00 6.64 11.10
C VAL A 259 0.46 8.03 10.74
N PHE A 260 1.08 8.68 11.71
CA PHE A 260 1.83 9.90 11.54
C PHE A 260 3.27 9.71 12.01
N ALA A 261 4.22 10.11 11.17
CA ALA A 261 5.65 10.12 11.46
C ALA A 261 6.19 11.56 11.39
N GLY A 262 6.41 12.18 12.55
CA GLY A 262 6.92 13.54 12.70
C GLY A 262 8.45 13.65 12.71
N GLY A 263 8.96 14.87 12.46
CA GLY A 263 10.36 15.18 12.07
C GLY A 263 11.50 14.83 13.04
N TRP A 264 11.24 14.10 14.13
CA TRP A 264 12.24 13.67 15.14
C TRP A 264 12.09 12.17 15.45
N CYS A 265 11.72 11.34 14.45
CA CYS A 265 11.37 9.93 14.65
C CYS A 265 10.14 9.71 15.54
N LYS A 266 9.27 10.71 15.69
CA LYS A 266 8.07 10.54 16.50
C LYS A 266 7.01 9.81 15.67
N LEU A 267 6.57 8.66 16.16
CA LEU A 267 5.60 7.82 15.51
C LEU A 267 4.33 7.77 16.35
N GLN A 268 3.21 8.17 15.77
CA GLN A 268 1.87 8.01 16.34
C GLN A 268 1.07 7.04 15.48
N ILE A 269 0.57 5.97 16.09
CA ILE A 269 -0.22 4.93 15.43
C ILE A 269 -1.61 4.89 16.04
N TRP A 270 -2.61 5.18 15.22
CA TRP A 270 -4.03 5.22 15.59
C TRP A 270 -4.76 4.06 14.94
N PHE A 271 -5.55 3.34 15.72
CA PHE A 271 -6.42 2.27 15.25
C PHE A 271 -7.85 2.78 15.13
N LEU A 272 -8.49 2.50 14.00
CA LEU A 272 -9.89 2.82 13.79
C LEU A 272 -10.77 1.78 14.47
N ASN A 273 -11.40 2.16 15.59
CA ASN A 273 -12.37 1.33 16.29
C ASN A 273 -13.76 1.57 15.70
N GLU A 274 -14.30 0.58 15.00
CA GLU A 274 -15.64 0.66 14.41
C GLU A 274 -16.58 -0.34 15.07
N SER A 275 -17.63 0.19 15.68
CA SER A 275 -18.84 -0.54 16.04
C SER A 275 -20.02 -0.07 15.16
N ILE A 276 -21.20 -0.65 15.38
CA ILE A 276 -22.40 -0.31 14.59
C ILE A 276 -22.75 1.17 14.77
N ASP A 277 -22.72 1.65 16.01
CA ASP A 277 -23.18 3.00 16.37
C ASP A 277 -22.05 4.01 16.52
N HIS A 278 -20.81 3.55 16.65
CA HIS A 278 -19.67 4.40 17.01
C HIS A 278 -18.46 4.16 16.13
N THR A 279 -17.74 5.23 15.83
CA THR A 279 -16.50 5.18 15.05
C THR A 279 -15.52 6.15 15.69
N GLU A 280 -14.42 5.63 16.22
CA GLU A 280 -13.43 6.45 16.95
C GLU A 280 -12.00 6.04 16.63
N TRP A 281 -11.09 7.00 16.73
CA TRP A 281 -9.67 6.76 16.68
C TRP A 281 -9.13 6.45 18.07
N MET A 282 -8.51 5.29 18.23
CA MET A 282 -7.80 4.92 19.45
C MET A 282 -6.29 4.99 19.23
N LEU A 283 -5.60 5.84 19.99
CA LEU A 283 -4.13 5.86 19.99
C LEU A 283 -3.61 4.53 20.53
N LYS A 284 -2.86 3.79 19.71
CA LYS A 284 -2.25 2.52 20.09
C LYS A 284 -0.80 2.69 20.52
N HIS A 285 -0.06 3.51 19.79
CA HIS A 285 1.35 3.78 20.10
C HIS A 285 1.66 5.25 19.86
N GLU A 286 2.41 5.81 20.79
CA GLU A 286 3.13 7.08 20.62
C GLU A 286 4.55 6.86 21.13
N ILE A 287 5.53 6.93 20.22
CA ILE A 287 6.92 6.63 20.55
C ILE A 287 7.86 7.52 19.74
N GLY A 288 8.91 8.03 20.37
CA GLY A 288 10.07 8.53 19.64
C GLY A 288 10.99 7.36 19.33
N LEU A 289 11.18 6.98 18.06
CA LEU A 289 12.06 5.86 17.71
C LEU A 289 13.55 6.18 17.90
N LYS A 290 13.92 7.46 18.02
CA LYS A 290 15.32 7.90 18.12
C LYS A 290 16.14 7.12 19.17
N PRO A 291 15.72 6.95 20.44
CA PRO A 291 16.48 6.20 21.44
C PRO A 291 16.64 4.71 21.10
N LEU A 292 15.68 4.12 20.37
CA LEU A 292 15.78 2.74 19.90
C LEU A 292 16.81 2.62 18.78
N LEU A 293 16.74 3.53 17.80
CA LEU A 293 17.68 3.62 16.68
C LEU A 293 19.10 4.03 17.12
N ASP A 294 19.22 4.68 18.27
CA ASP A 294 20.51 5.04 18.87
C ASP A 294 21.28 3.85 19.43
N LYS A 295 20.56 2.87 19.95
CA LYS A 295 21.13 1.64 20.50
C LYS A 295 21.10 0.49 19.49
N PHE A 296 20.54 0.70 18.31
CA PHE A 296 20.34 -0.35 17.34
C PHE A 296 21.69 -0.73 16.68
N PRO A 297 22.07 -2.02 16.68
CA PRO A 297 23.27 -2.48 16.01
C PRO A 297 23.03 -2.45 14.50
N TRP A 298 23.38 -1.35 13.86
CA TRP A 298 23.32 -1.23 12.41
C TRP A 298 24.34 -2.17 11.78
N GLU A 299 23.88 -3.35 11.36
CA GLU A 299 24.69 -4.28 10.58
C GLU A 299 24.87 -3.68 9.18
N HIS A 300 26.13 -3.38 8.83
CA HIS A 300 26.49 -2.79 7.53
C HIS A 300 26.48 -3.83 6.39
N SER A 301 26.09 -5.06 6.68
CA SER A 301 25.80 -6.10 5.69
C SER A 301 24.50 -5.80 4.93
N HIS A 302 24.33 -6.44 3.77
CA HIS A 302 23.03 -6.56 3.13
C HIS A 302 22.09 -7.22 4.15
N GLY A 303 21.05 -6.52 4.59
CA GLY A 303 20.09 -7.07 5.55
C GLY A 303 19.39 -8.33 5.01
N SER A 304 18.47 -8.90 5.80
CA SER A 304 17.78 -10.14 5.42
C SER A 304 16.91 -10.03 4.15
N TRP A 305 16.74 -8.82 3.62
CA TRP A 305 16.04 -8.50 2.38
C TRP A 305 16.97 -7.77 1.41
N PHE A 306 16.76 -8.02 0.12
CA PHE A 306 17.50 -7.42 -0.97
C PHE A 306 16.53 -6.81 -2.00
N VAL A 307 17.05 -5.90 -2.83
CA VAL A 307 16.26 -5.19 -3.83
C VAL A 307 16.39 -5.86 -5.19
N GLN A 308 15.26 -6.20 -5.81
CA GLN A 308 15.19 -6.61 -7.21
C GLN A 308 14.80 -5.41 -8.09
N GLY A 309 15.42 -5.25 -9.26
CA GLY A 309 14.94 -4.36 -10.33
C GLY A 309 15.61 -3.00 -10.46
N LEU A 310 16.56 -2.65 -9.59
CA LEU A 310 17.56 -1.62 -9.94
C LEU A 310 18.52 -2.27 -10.94
N ARG A 311 18.73 -1.66 -12.12
CA ARG A 311 19.84 -2.12 -12.97
C ARG A 311 21.11 -1.89 -12.16
N ASP A 312 21.82 -2.98 -11.86
CA ASP A 312 23.21 -2.91 -11.45
C ASP A 312 23.98 -2.28 -12.62
N ASN A 313 24.19 -0.97 -12.55
CA ASN A 313 25.26 -0.35 -13.29
C ASN A 313 26.53 -0.69 -12.49
N ASN A 314 27.13 -1.82 -12.87
CA ASN A 314 28.44 -2.34 -12.48
C ASN A 314 28.49 -3.09 -11.14
N ASP A 315 28.19 -4.39 -11.17
CA ASP A 315 29.20 -5.37 -10.78
C ASP A 315 28.89 -6.75 -11.40
N GLU A 316 29.58 -7.08 -12.49
CA GLU A 316 29.77 -8.48 -12.86
C GLU A 316 30.68 -9.08 -11.80
N THR A 317 30.13 -9.80 -10.81
CA THR A 317 30.73 -10.93 -10.06
C THR A 317 30.15 -11.04 -8.66
N LEU A 318 28.96 -11.62 -8.51
CA LEU A 318 28.68 -12.39 -7.30
C LEU A 318 28.04 -13.72 -7.67
N ASP A 319 28.86 -14.73 -7.50
CA ASP A 319 28.59 -16.12 -7.80
C ASP A 319 27.23 -16.57 -7.27
N ARG A 320 26.52 -17.23 -8.19
CA ARG A 320 25.35 -18.05 -7.94
C ARG A 320 25.77 -19.35 -7.24
N GLU A 321 26.55 -19.26 -6.17
CA GLU A 321 26.94 -20.41 -5.35
C GLU A 321 26.14 -20.42 -4.05
N LYS A 322 25.01 -21.13 -4.13
CA LYS A 322 24.61 -22.15 -3.15
C LYS A 322 24.84 -21.77 -1.67
N LEU A 323 23.98 -20.93 -1.13
CA LEU A 323 23.76 -20.85 0.33
C LEU A 323 22.45 -21.56 0.67
N GLU A 324 22.45 -22.89 0.53
CA GLU A 324 21.69 -23.73 1.46
C GLU A 324 22.39 -23.59 2.81
N TRP A 325 21.76 -22.93 3.79
CA TRP A 325 22.18 -23.09 5.17
C TRP A 325 20.98 -23.17 6.11
N ASP A 326 21.04 -24.21 6.92
CA ASP A 326 20.02 -24.74 7.80
C ASP A 326 19.94 -23.96 9.13
N SER A 327 18.75 -23.97 9.72
CA SER A 327 18.31 -23.09 10.82
C SER A 327 18.97 -23.33 12.20
N ASP A 328 19.95 -24.22 12.33
CA ASP A 328 20.47 -24.63 13.64
C ASP A 328 22.01 -24.71 13.64
N ASN A 329 22.71 -23.58 13.84
CA ASN A 329 24.03 -23.62 14.48
C ASN A 329 24.41 -22.26 15.09
N ASP A 330 24.38 -22.18 16.41
CA ASP A 330 25.04 -21.15 17.21
C ASP A 330 26.50 -21.58 17.42
N ASP A 331 27.44 -21.10 16.60
CA ASP A 331 28.79 -20.87 17.11
C ASP A 331 29.57 -19.82 16.33
N ALA A 332 30.31 -19.00 17.08
CA ALA A 332 31.03 -17.85 16.60
C ALA A 332 32.34 -18.24 15.90
N THR A 333 32.72 -17.53 14.83
CA THR A 333 34.15 -17.36 14.53
C THR A 333 34.43 -16.03 13.81
N THR A 334 35.28 -15.24 14.46
CA THR A 334 35.77 -13.92 14.04
C THR A 334 36.80 -14.03 12.93
N ALA A 335 36.67 -13.23 11.87
CA ALA A 335 37.78 -12.82 11.01
C ALA A 335 37.65 -11.33 10.64
N PRO A 336 38.75 -10.55 10.60
CA PRO A 336 38.68 -9.10 10.66
C PRO A 336 38.47 -8.48 9.27
N ALA A 337 37.41 -7.69 9.12
CA ALA A 337 37.20 -6.84 7.95
C ALA A 337 37.90 -5.49 8.16
N THR A 338 38.74 -5.14 7.19
CA THR A 338 39.52 -3.91 7.12
C THR A 338 38.59 -2.70 7.10
N GLU A 339 38.75 -1.82 8.10
CA GLU A 339 37.99 -0.58 8.25
C GLU A 339 38.30 0.40 7.11
N VAL A 340 37.28 0.73 6.32
CA VAL A 340 37.20 2.04 5.64
C VAL A 340 35.95 2.73 6.13
N SER A 341 36.08 3.35 7.30
CA SER A 341 35.03 4.13 7.95
C SER A 341 34.82 5.47 7.25
N VAL A 342 33.88 5.56 6.32
CA VAL A 342 33.23 6.83 5.97
C VAL A 342 31.97 6.94 6.82
N GLN A 343 32.15 7.38 8.07
CA GLN A 343 31.08 7.63 9.01
C GLN A 343 30.33 8.91 8.60
N LYS A 344 29.56 8.85 7.50
CA LYS A 344 28.53 9.86 7.22
C LYS A 344 27.62 9.89 8.46
N LYS A 345 27.45 11.05 9.08
CA LYS A 345 26.54 11.24 10.21
C LYS A 345 25.13 10.79 9.77
N PHE A 346 24.73 9.58 10.16
CA PHE A 346 23.39 9.06 9.94
C PHE A 346 22.39 9.95 10.68
N HIS A 347 21.63 10.76 9.95
CA HIS A 347 20.51 11.49 10.53
C HIS A 347 19.39 10.47 10.79
N LYS A 348 19.31 9.94 12.01
CA LYS A 348 18.30 8.94 12.41
C LYS A 348 16.91 9.58 12.47
N CYS A 349 16.29 9.76 11.31
CA CYS A 349 14.93 10.25 11.11
C CYS A 349 14.13 9.21 10.32
N ILE A 350 12.80 9.21 10.50
CA ILE A 350 11.89 8.46 9.62
C ILE A 350 11.74 9.28 8.34
N SER A 351 12.19 8.73 7.23
CA SER A 351 12.08 9.34 5.90
C SER A 351 10.72 9.08 5.27
N ARG A 352 10.22 7.84 5.38
CA ARG A 352 8.95 7.43 4.77
C ARG A 352 8.31 6.28 5.54
N ILE A 353 6.99 6.26 5.62
CA ILE A 353 6.23 5.07 6.01
C ILE A 353 6.03 4.22 4.76
N LEU A 354 6.51 2.97 4.79
CA LEU A 354 6.38 2.06 3.65
C LEU A 354 5.09 1.24 3.67
N GLY A 355 4.45 1.13 4.83
CA GLY A 355 3.14 0.51 5.01
C GLY A 355 3.11 -0.49 6.15
N PHE A 356 2.00 -1.23 6.24
CA PHE A 356 1.76 -2.20 7.30
C PHE A 356 1.88 -3.63 6.82
N HIS A 357 2.36 -4.52 7.68
CA HIS A 357 2.20 -5.95 7.44
C HIS A 357 0.70 -6.31 7.58
N PRO A 358 0.09 -6.96 6.57
CA PRO A 358 -1.37 -7.15 6.53
C PRO A 358 -1.93 -8.14 7.58
N TYR A 359 -1.08 -8.95 8.21
CA TYR A 359 -1.46 -10.07 9.09
C TYR A 359 -0.76 -10.05 10.44
N LYS A 360 0.18 -9.14 10.65
CA LYS A 360 0.94 -8.98 11.88
C LYS A 360 1.00 -7.50 12.19
N GLU A 361 0.85 -7.14 13.46
CA GLU A 361 0.97 -5.77 13.96
C GLU A 361 2.41 -5.24 13.85
N ILE A 362 2.82 -4.95 12.62
CA ILE A 362 4.16 -4.50 12.21
C ILE A 362 3.97 -3.38 11.19
N ILE A 363 4.77 -2.33 11.32
CA ILE A 363 4.88 -1.24 10.36
C ILE A 363 6.29 -1.21 9.76
N PHE A 364 6.38 -0.98 8.46
CA PHE A 364 7.63 -0.83 7.73
C PHE A 364 7.96 0.64 7.57
N LEU A 365 9.18 1.02 7.94
CA LEU A 365 9.66 2.39 7.95
C LEU A 365 10.97 2.47 7.17
N HIS A 366 11.10 3.51 6.37
CA HIS A 366 12.36 3.89 5.75
C HIS A 366 13.03 4.95 6.63
N ILE A 367 14.27 4.69 7.02
CA ILE A 367 15.03 5.46 8.00
C ILE A 367 16.26 6.05 7.31
N SER A 368 16.51 7.33 7.55
CA SER A 368 17.72 8.02 7.11
C SER A 368 18.00 7.87 5.61
N ASP A 369 16.95 7.82 4.79
CA ASP A 369 16.99 7.66 3.34
C ASP A 369 17.77 6.44 2.85
N THR A 370 17.98 5.44 3.72
CA THR A 370 18.93 4.35 3.47
C THR A 370 18.46 2.98 3.92
N ARG A 371 17.93 2.84 5.13
CA ARG A 371 17.58 1.53 5.71
C ARG A 371 16.08 1.34 5.82
N VAL A 372 15.64 0.10 5.65
CA VAL A 372 14.25 -0.30 5.91
C VAL A 372 14.20 -1.11 7.18
N VAL A 373 13.34 -0.69 8.10
CA VAL A 373 13.13 -1.38 9.38
C VAL A 373 11.68 -1.81 9.54
N ALA A 374 11.48 -2.94 10.20
CA ALA A 374 10.20 -3.38 10.71
C ALA A 374 10.08 -3.00 12.19
N TYR A 375 9.09 -2.18 12.52
CA TYR A 375 8.73 -1.89 13.91
C TYR A 375 7.54 -2.75 14.34
N HIS A 376 7.76 -3.59 15.35
CA HIS A 376 6.78 -4.54 15.89
C HIS A 376 5.99 -3.89 17.02
N LEU A 377 4.70 -3.65 16.81
CA LEU A 377 3.85 -2.92 17.78
C LEU A 377 3.69 -3.70 19.09
N LYS A 378 3.65 -5.04 19.03
CA LYS A 378 3.36 -5.89 20.21
C LYS A 378 4.43 -5.78 21.31
N ASN A 379 5.68 -5.58 20.94
CA ASN A 379 6.82 -5.59 21.86
C ASN A 379 7.77 -4.40 21.68
N SER A 380 7.40 -3.42 20.84
CA SER A 380 8.20 -2.25 20.50
C SER A 380 9.61 -2.59 19.99
N LYS A 381 9.78 -3.77 19.37
CA LYS A 381 11.05 -4.20 18.79
C LYS A 381 11.24 -3.59 17.39
N VAL A 382 12.45 -3.15 17.10
CA VAL A 382 12.89 -2.78 15.74
C VAL A 382 13.67 -3.97 15.18
N GLU A 383 13.44 -4.28 13.92
CA GLU A 383 14.17 -5.30 13.16
C GLU A 383 14.64 -4.67 11.85
N ASP A 384 15.91 -4.89 11.49
CA ASP A 384 16.46 -4.39 10.24
C ASP A 384 16.13 -5.34 9.09
N LEU A 385 15.55 -4.81 8.03
CA LEU A 385 15.22 -5.60 6.85
C LEU A 385 16.31 -5.49 5.78
N GLY A 386 16.98 -4.33 5.66
CA GLY A 386 18.05 -4.14 4.69
C GLY A 386 18.13 -2.73 4.13
N CYS A 387 18.90 -2.61 3.04
CA CYS A 387 19.19 -1.34 2.39
C CYS A 387 18.21 -1.03 1.26
N LEU A 388 17.76 0.22 1.23
CA LEU A 388 17.01 0.83 0.16
C LEU A 388 17.49 2.29 0.04
N PRO A 389 18.69 2.51 -0.51
CA PRO A 389 19.26 3.86 -0.60
C PRO A 389 18.43 4.75 -1.52
N VAL A 390 18.41 6.03 -1.17
CA VAL A 390 17.89 7.14 -1.95
C VAL A 390 19.01 8.18 -1.99
N ASP A 391 19.38 8.63 -3.19
CA ASP A 391 20.50 9.56 -3.39
C ASP A 391 20.03 11.00 -3.57
N GLY A 392 20.83 11.94 -3.05
CA GLY A 392 20.62 13.37 -3.29
C GLY A 392 19.23 13.88 -2.90
N ASP A 393 18.53 14.44 -3.89
CA ASP A 393 17.19 15.01 -3.75
C ASP A 393 16.07 14.06 -4.22
N ASP A 394 16.42 12.81 -4.55
CA ASP A 394 15.46 11.79 -4.91
C ASP A 394 14.62 11.37 -3.70
N TRP A 395 13.46 10.74 -3.93
CA TRP A 395 12.65 10.25 -2.82
C TRP A 395 11.72 9.11 -3.23
N ILE A 396 11.28 8.35 -2.21
CA ILE A 396 10.28 7.29 -2.38
C ILE A 396 8.90 7.92 -2.58
N LYS A 397 8.45 7.92 -3.84
CA LYS A 397 7.16 8.47 -4.24
C LYS A 397 6.00 7.70 -3.62
N SER A 398 6.02 6.38 -3.80
CA SER A 398 5.00 5.48 -3.28
C SER A 398 5.58 4.10 -2.98
N SER A 399 4.88 3.36 -2.14
CA SER A 399 5.25 2.01 -1.72
C SER A 399 4.00 1.15 -1.56
N CYS A 400 4.13 -0.16 -1.74
CA CYS A 400 3.04 -1.12 -1.63
C CYS A 400 3.54 -2.41 -0.96
N VAL A 401 2.96 -2.74 0.20
CA VAL A 401 3.26 -3.99 0.90
C VAL A 401 2.54 -5.13 0.19
N TYR A 402 3.31 -6.03 -0.42
CA TYR A 402 2.80 -7.00 -1.39
C TYR A 402 2.56 -8.39 -0.79
N THR A 403 1.35 -8.89 -0.98
CA THR A 403 0.97 -10.28 -0.68
C THR A 403 0.55 -10.97 -1.98
N PRO A 404 1.21 -12.05 -2.42
CA PRO A 404 0.91 -12.67 -3.71
C PRO A 404 -0.52 -13.19 -3.80
N CYS A 405 -1.18 -12.98 -4.94
CA CYS A 405 -2.45 -13.62 -5.25
C CYS A 405 -2.24 -14.58 -6.41
N TRP A 406 -2.42 -15.89 -6.20
CA TRP A 406 -2.20 -16.90 -7.25
C TRP A 406 -3.48 -17.27 -8.02
N ILE A 407 -4.54 -16.47 -7.86
CA ILE A 407 -5.78 -16.65 -8.61
C ILE A 407 -5.56 -16.12 -10.03
N GLU A 408 -5.51 -17.02 -11.00
CA GLU A 408 -5.33 -16.67 -12.43
C GLU A 408 -6.61 -16.14 -13.08
N SER A 409 -7.79 -16.49 -12.55
CA SER A 409 -9.08 -16.12 -13.15
C SER A 409 -9.52 -14.69 -12.84
N CYS A 410 -8.76 -13.92 -12.06
CA CYS A 410 -9.16 -12.57 -11.65
C CYS A 410 -8.96 -11.52 -12.75
N LEU A 411 -8.08 -11.80 -13.71
CA LEU A 411 -7.82 -10.96 -14.88
C LEU A 411 -8.25 -11.77 -16.11
N ARG A 412 -9.13 -11.19 -16.95
CA ARG A 412 -9.39 -11.82 -18.26
C ARG A 412 -8.08 -11.82 -19.05
N ALA A 413 -7.72 -12.97 -19.61
CA ALA A 413 -6.68 -13.00 -20.63
C ALA A 413 -7.07 -11.99 -21.70
N ASN A 414 -6.15 -11.07 -22.03
CA ASN A 414 -6.26 -10.28 -23.24
C ASN A 414 -6.31 -11.30 -24.40
N SER A 415 -7.51 -11.71 -24.80
CA SER A 415 -7.69 -12.20 -26.15
C SER A 415 -7.47 -10.96 -26.99
N THR A 416 -6.26 -10.83 -27.51
CA THR A 416 -6.05 -10.09 -28.74
C THR A 416 -7.00 -10.71 -29.74
N GLU A 417 -8.19 -10.12 -29.89
CA GLU A 417 -8.95 -10.28 -31.12
C GLU A 417 -8.00 -9.81 -32.22
N ALA A 418 -7.43 -10.79 -32.92
CA ALA A 418 -6.84 -10.53 -34.21
C ALA A 418 -7.97 -9.92 -35.02
N ASN A 419 -7.90 -8.62 -35.28
CA ASN A 419 -8.66 -7.98 -36.34
C ASN A 419 -8.20 -8.62 -37.66
N SER A 420 -8.72 -9.80 -37.95
CA SER A 420 -8.88 -10.29 -39.29
C SER A 420 -10.23 -9.78 -39.77
N GLU A 421 -10.25 -8.65 -40.44
CA GLU A 421 -11.20 -8.44 -41.52
C GLU A 421 -10.60 -7.50 -42.55
N LEU A 422 -10.81 -7.91 -43.80
CA LEU A 422 -10.16 -7.55 -45.06
C LEU A 422 -10.40 -6.12 -45.54
#